data_AF-W9GBQ3-F1
#
_entry.id   AF-W9GBQ3-F1
#
_cell.length_a   1.000
_cell.length_b   1.000
_cell.length_c   1.000
_cell.angle_alpha   90.00
_cell.angle_beta   90.00
_cell.angle_gamma   90.00
#
_symmetry.space_group_name_H-M   'P 1'
#
loop_
_entity.id
_entity.type
_entity.pdbx_description
1 polymer ?
#
loop_
_entity_poly.entity_id
_entity_poly.type
_entity_poly.pdbx_seq_one_letter_code
_entity_poly.pdbx_strand_id
1 'polypeptide(L)'
;MHHAVVEVTHYDRVTGEATVMAGYGPRADWVRNIRAAGGASLDFGHGPRPAAYRVLDVDEAIEVFRHYERRNVLLLPGIRATLWVLLGWRYDGSEPARRRLAEQLPMLAFRPVGYGSHLPDKPGPALGA
;
A
#
# COMPACT_ATOMS: atom_id res chain seq x y z
N MET A 1 -4.15 -17.75 13.28
CA MET A 1 -3.79 -17.15 11.98
C MET A 1 -4.56 -15.85 11.86
N HIS A 2 -3.89 -14.72 11.60
CA HIS A 2 -4.52 -13.40 11.53
C HIS A 2 -4.52 -12.92 10.08
N HIS A 3 -5.63 -12.33 9.63
CA HIS A 3 -5.75 -11.70 8.31
C HIS A 3 -6.19 -10.24 8.47
N ALA A 4 -5.66 -9.37 7.62
CA ALA A 4 -6.07 -7.99 7.51
C ALA A 4 -6.24 -7.66 6.02
N VAL A 5 -7.41 -7.12 5.67
CA VAL A 5 -7.66 -6.59 4.32
C VAL A 5 -7.26 -5.12 4.34
N VAL A 6 -6.41 -4.73 3.41
CA VAL A 6 -5.87 -3.37 3.30
C VAL A 6 -5.96 -2.88 1.87
N GLU A 7 -6.14 -1.57 1.70
CA GLU A 7 -6.15 -0.94 0.39
C GLU A 7 -4.73 -0.85 -0.18
N VAL A 8 -4.60 -1.18 -1.47
CA VAL A 8 -3.33 -1.10 -2.20
C VAL A 8 -3.18 0.30 -2.77
N THR A 9 -2.27 1.07 -2.18
CA THR A 9 -1.94 2.43 -2.62
C THR A 9 -1.14 2.47 -3.93
N HIS A 10 -0.33 1.44 -4.18
CA HIS A 10 0.38 1.28 -5.44
C HIS A 10 0.66 -0.19 -5.72
N TYR A 11 0.63 -0.57 -7.00
CA TYR A 11 0.96 -1.91 -7.45
C TYR A 11 1.87 -1.83 -8.68
N ASP A 12 3.08 -2.37 -8.54
CA ASP A 12 4.02 -2.53 -9.65
C ASP A 12 3.76 -3.89 -10.34
N ARG A 13 3.31 -3.83 -11.59
CA ARG A 13 3.01 -5.03 -12.40
C ARG A 13 4.27 -5.78 -12.88
N VAL A 14 5.43 -5.13 -12.88
CA VAL A 14 6.69 -5.72 -13.33
C VAL A 14 7.27 -6.61 -12.24
N THR A 15 7.23 -6.14 -10.99
CA THR A 15 7.81 -6.86 -9.84
C THR A 15 6.77 -7.56 -8.96
N GLY A 16 5.48 -7.27 -9.17
CA GLY A 16 4.39 -7.74 -8.33
C GLY A 16 4.34 -7.07 -6.96
N GLU A 17 5.13 -6.02 -6.77
CA GLU A 17 5.24 -5.33 -5.50
C GLU A 17 3.96 -4.51 -5.23
N ALA A 18 3.32 -4.80 -4.10
CA ALA A 18 2.15 -4.09 -3.63
C ALA A 18 2.52 -3.22 -2.43
N THR A 19 2.28 -1.91 -2.56
CA THR A 19 2.43 -0.96 -1.48
C THR A 19 1.10 -0.68 -0.84
N VAL A 20 1.04 -0.82 0.49
CA VAL A 20 -0.16 -0.56 1.29
C VAL A 20 0.17 0.48 2.37
N MET A 21 -0.85 1.24 2.79
CA MET A 21 -0.73 2.17 3.89
C MET A 21 -1.33 1.58 5.18
N ALA A 22 -0.58 1.67 6.28
CA ALA A 22 -1.11 1.36 7.60
C ALA A 22 -1.95 2.52 8.13
N GLY A 23 -3.26 2.50 7.85
CA GLY A 23 -4.19 3.58 8.23
C GLY A 23 -4.27 3.85 9.74
N TYR A 24 -4.10 2.84 10.59
CA TYR A 24 -3.98 3.00 12.05
C TYR A 24 -2.54 3.23 12.52
N GLY A 25 -1.66 3.63 11.61
CA GLY A 25 -0.26 3.92 11.86
C GLY A 25 0.54 2.69 12.32
N PRO A 26 1.68 2.90 13.00
CA PRO A 26 2.56 1.82 13.45
C PRO A 26 1.94 0.94 14.55
N ARG A 27 0.80 1.36 15.13
CA ARG A 27 0.08 0.60 16.16
C ARG A 27 -0.88 -0.45 15.58
N ALA A 28 -1.10 -0.45 14.26
CA ALA A 28 -1.90 -1.49 13.63
C ALA A 28 -1.34 -2.87 13.97
N ASP A 29 -2.18 -3.77 14.50
CA ASP A 29 -1.73 -5.07 15.00
C ASP A 29 -1.03 -5.89 13.91
N TRP A 30 -1.49 -5.80 12.66
CA TRP A 30 -0.84 -6.46 11.54
C TRP A 30 0.57 -5.93 11.26
N VAL A 31 0.83 -4.63 11.43
CA VAL A 31 2.18 -4.05 11.28
C VAL A 31 3.10 -4.57 12.38
N ARG A 32 2.60 -4.65 13.62
CA ARG A 32 3.35 -5.20 14.75
C ARG A 32 3.69 -6.67 14.54
N ASN A 33 2.70 -7.45 14.07
CA ASN A 33 2.87 -8.88 13.79
C ASN A 33 3.90 -9.13 12.70
N ILE A 34 3.86 -8.39 11.59
CA ILE A 34 4.83 -8.53 10.49
C ILE A 34 6.24 -8.14 10.93
N ARG A 35 6.37 -7.05 11.71
CA ARG A 35 7.65 -6.63 12.29
C ARG A 35 8.24 -7.69 13.23
N ALA A 36 7.41 -8.34 14.04
CA ALA A 36 7.85 -9.39 14.97
C ALA A 36 8.18 -10.71 14.26
N ALA A 37 7.41 -11.09 13.23
CA ALA A 37 7.56 -12.36 12.53
C ALA A 37 8.62 -12.35 11.41
N GLY A 38 8.95 -11.18 10.86
CA GLY A 38 9.94 -11.04 9.79
C GLY A 38 9.45 -11.46 8.40
N GLY A 39 8.16 -11.73 8.23
CA GLY A 39 7.57 -12.14 6.96
C GLY A 39 6.04 -12.04 6.94
N ALA A 40 5.47 -12.06 5.74
CA ALA A 40 4.03 -12.03 5.53
C ALA A 40 3.63 -12.93 4.34
N SER A 41 2.35 -13.27 4.27
CA SER A 41 1.75 -13.84 3.06
C SER A 41 0.76 -12.84 2.48
N LEU A 42 0.76 -12.69 1.15
CA LEU A 42 -0.19 -11.87 0.41
C LEU A 42 -1.23 -12.74 -0.27
N ASP A 43 -2.48 -12.30 -0.25
CA ASP A 43 -3.56 -12.92 -1.03
C ASP A 43 -4.29 -11.85 -1.85
N PHE A 44 -4.33 -12.06 -3.17
CA PHE A 44 -5.05 -11.22 -4.13
C PHE A 44 -6.29 -11.94 -4.70
N GLY A 45 -6.86 -12.90 -3.96
CA GLY A 45 -7.99 -13.72 -4.39
C GLY A 45 -7.58 -15.03 -5.08
N HIS A 46 -6.30 -15.40 -5.03
CA HIS A 46 -5.76 -16.62 -5.64
C HIS A 46 -4.99 -17.49 -4.63
N GLY A 47 -5.23 -17.25 -3.34
CA GLY A 47 -4.58 -17.93 -2.24
C GLY A 47 -3.30 -17.22 -1.76
N PRO A 48 -2.87 -17.51 -0.53
CA PRO A 48 -1.74 -16.85 0.10
C PRO A 48 -0.41 -17.23 -0.56
N ARG A 49 0.43 -16.24 -0.83
CA ARG A 49 1.81 -16.41 -1.33
C ARG A 49 2.80 -15.76 -0.36
N PRO A 50 3.93 -16.41 -0.04
CA PRO A 50 4.98 -15.79 0.76
C PRO A 50 5.46 -14.49 0.11
N ALA A 51 5.67 -13.46 0.92
CA ALA A 51 6.18 -12.18 0.48
C ALA A 51 7.26 -11.65 1.43
N ALA A 52 8.30 -11.08 0.83
CA ALA A 52 9.20 -10.19 1.55
C ALA A 52 8.51 -8.84 1.73
N TYR A 53 8.82 -8.13 2.81
CA TYR A 53 8.31 -6.79 3.04
C TYR A 53 9.44 -5.82 3.35
N ARG A 54 9.21 -4.55 3.03
CA ARG A 54 10.02 -3.41 3.46
C ARG A 54 9.13 -2.25 3.84
N VAL A 55 9.57 -1.45 4.79
CA VAL A 55 8.94 -0.17 5.10
C VAL A 55 9.53 0.86 4.14
N LEU A 56 8.68 1.64 3.48
CA LEU A 56 9.14 2.72 2.62
C LEU A 56 9.80 3.82 3.45
N ASP A 57 10.80 4.48 2.90
CA ASP A 57 11.26 5.76 3.44
C ASP A 57 10.24 6.88 3.16
N VAL A 58 10.45 8.03 3.79
CA VAL A 58 9.50 9.15 3.75
C VAL A 58 9.34 9.70 2.33
N ASP A 59 10.43 9.85 1.57
CA ASP A 59 10.38 10.45 0.24
C ASP A 59 9.71 9.50 -0.76
N GLU A 60 9.99 8.20 -0.66
CA GLU A 60 9.31 7.18 -1.46
C GLU A 60 7.80 7.11 -1.13
N ALA A 61 7.44 7.16 0.15
CA ALA A 61 6.04 7.18 0.59
C ALA A 61 5.28 8.42 0.08
N ILE A 62 5.92 9.60 0.06
CA ILE A 62 5.34 10.82 -0.50
C ILE A 62 5.02 10.63 -1.98
N GLU A 63 5.94 10.07 -2.77
CA GLU A 63 5.75 9.87 -4.20
C GLU A 63 4.65 8.84 -4.50
N VAL A 64 4.64 7.73 -3.75
CA VAL A 64 3.55 6.74 -3.84
C VAL A 64 2.21 7.40 -3.54
N PHE A 65 2.11 8.20 -2.47
CA PHE A 65 0.84 8.83 -2.10
C PHE A 65 0.42 9.92 -3.10
N ARG A 66 1.38 10.68 -3.63
CA ARG A 66 1.13 11.66 -4.70
C ARG A 66 0.60 10.98 -5.97
N HIS A 67 1.11 9.80 -6.33
CA HIS A 67 0.56 9.02 -7.43
C HIS A 67 -0.85 8.51 -7.13
N TYR A 68 -1.07 8.00 -5.92
CA TYR A 68 -2.38 7.53 -5.46
C TYR A 68 -3.44 8.64 -5.53
N GLU A 69 -3.14 9.85 -5.05
CA GLU A 69 -4.04 11.00 -5.12
C GLU A 69 -4.37 11.39 -6.57
N ARG A 70 -3.37 11.42 -7.46
CA ARG A 70 -3.58 11.73 -8.88
C ARG A 70 -4.48 10.69 -9.56
N ARG A 71 -4.30 9.41 -9.24
CA ARG A 71 -5.11 8.31 -9.78
C ARG A 71 -6.54 8.35 -9.25
N ASN A 72 -6.75 8.82 -8.02
CA ASN A 72 -8.04 8.79 -7.33
C ASN A 72 -8.65 10.19 -7.17
N VAL A 73 -8.48 11.08 -8.16
CA VAL A 73 -8.90 12.49 -8.08
C VAL A 73 -10.38 12.66 -7.70
N LEU A 74 -11.25 11.80 -8.23
CA LEU A 74 -12.69 11.82 -7.97
C LEU A 74 -13.03 11.41 -6.52
N LEU A 75 -12.15 10.67 -5.86
CA LEU A 75 -12.31 10.18 -4.49
C LEU A 75 -11.57 11.04 -3.47
N LEU A 76 -10.84 12.08 -3.89
CA LEU A 76 -10.05 12.94 -3.00
C LEU A 76 -10.85 13.52 -1.82
N PRO A 77 -12.11 13.96 -1.97
CA PRO A 77 -12.89 14.43 -0.82
C PRO A 77 -13.04 13.35 0.26
N GLY A 78 -13.33 12.11 -0.14
CA GLY A 78 -13.44 10.96 0.77
C GLY A 78 -12.09 10.57 1.38
N ILE A 79 -11.03 10.52 0.57
CA ILE A 79 -9.66 10.24 1.05
C ILE A 79 -9.25 11.27 2.11
N ARG A 80 -9.46 12.56 1.86
CA ARG A 80 -9.14 13.64 2.81
C ARG A 80 -9.95 13.54 4.10
N ALA A 81 -11.23 13.22 4.01
CA ALA A 81 -12.09 13.03 5.18
C ALA A 81 -11.61 11.85 6.04
N THR A 82 -11.31 10.71 5.41
CA THR A 82 -10.75 9.53 6.11
C THR A 82 -9.42 9.86 6.75
N LEU A 83 -8.51 10.52 6.03
CA LEU A 83 -7.20 10.91 6.56
C LEU A 83 -7.32 11.88 7.73
N TRP A 84 -8.27 12.81 7.71
CA TRP A 84 -8.46 13.71 8.84
C TRP A 84 -8.78 12.94 10.14
N VAL A 85 -9.65 11.93 10.06
CA VAL A 85 -9.98 11.07 11.21
C VAL A 85 -8.75 10.27 11.66
N LEU A 86 -8.01 9.67 10.73
CA LEU A 86 -6.86 8.82 11.04
C LEU A 86 -5.67 9.62 11.61
N LEU A 87 -5.42 10.80 11.08
CA LEU A 87 -4.28 11.65 11.44
C LEU A 87 -4.54 12.54 12.64
N GLY A 88 -5.82 12.84 12.94
CA GLY A 88 -6.20 13.80 13.99
C GLY A 88 -5.91 15.26 13.62
N TRP A 89 -5.56 15.54 12.36
CA TRP A 89 -5.34 16.88 11.83
C TRP A 89 -5.80 16.96 10.37
N ARG A 90 -6.10 18.17 9.89
CA ARG A 90 -6.66 18.38 8.56
C ARG A 90 -5.60 18.16 7.47
N TYR A 91 -5.76 17.08 6.70
CA TYR A 91 -4.94 16.82 5.52
C TYR A 91 -5.47 17.59 4.30
N ASP A 92 -4.67 18.49 3.76
CA ASP A 92 -5.03 19.37 2.63
C ASP A 92 -4.39 18.94 1.29
N GLY A 93 -3.51 17.94 1.30
CA GLY A 93 -2.78 17.49 0.12
C GLY A 93 -1.68 18.46 -0.32
N SER A 94 -1.23 19.37 0.55
CA SER A 94 0.01 20.13 0.36
C SER A 94 1.24 19.22 0.53
N GLU A 95 2.40 19.66 0.06
CA GLU A 95 3.65 18.92 0.22
C GLU A 95 4.07 18.74 1.70
N PRO A 96 3.98 19.77 2.57
CA PRO A 96 4.20 19.59 4.01
C PRO A 96 3.21 18.60 4.64
N ALA A 97 1.94 18.62 4.22
CA ALA A 97 0.95 17.65 4.70
C ALA A 97 1.29 16.22 4.26
N ARG A 98 1.72 16.01 3.00
CA ARG A 98 2.18 14.68 2.53
C ARG A 98 3.35 14.15 3.34
N ARG A 99 4.35 15.00 3.62
CA ARG A 99 5.50 14.62 4.44
C ARG A 99 5.07 14.21 5.85
N ARG A 100 4.27 15.04 6.51
CA ARG A 100 3.74 14.74 7.85
C ARG A 100 2.91 13.45 7.87
N LEU A 101 2.12 13.20 6.82
CA LEU A 101 1.38 11.95 6.65
C LEU A 101 2.34 10.75 6.55
N ALA A 102 3.37 10.84 5.70
CA ALA A 102 4.34 9.76 5.48
C ALA A 102 5.14 9.41 6.74
N GLU A 103 5.41 10.40 7.60
CA GLU A 103 6.05 10.20 8.90
C GLU A 103 5.13 9.51 9.93
N GLN A 104 3.81 9.69 9.83
CA GLN A 104 2.82 9.15 10.80
C GLN A 104 2.23 7.81 10.39
N LEU A 105 2.02 7.60 9.09
CA LEU A 105 1.36 6.42 8.54
C LEU A 105 2.37 5.61 7.71
N PRO A 106 2.96 4.55 8.29
CA PRO A 106 3.91 3.72 7.58
C PRO A 106 3.29 3.13 6.32
N MET A 107 4.03 3.21 5.21
CA MET A 107 3.73 2.50 3.98
C MET A 107 4.65 1.30 3.89
N LEU A 108 4.07 0.14 3.60
CA LEU A 108 4.80 -1.11 3.51
C LEU A 108 4.65 -1.65 2.09
N ALA A 109 5.79 -1.94 1.47
CA ALA A 109 5.86 -2.63 0.19
C ALA A 109 6.04 -4.12 0.43
N PHE A 110 5.24 -4.92 -0.27
CA PHE A 110 5.26 -6.37 -0.21
C PHE A 110 5.57 -6.94 -1.58
N ARG A 111 6.64 -7.72 -1.67
CA ARG A 111 7.06 -8.36 -2.90
C ARG A 111 6.90 -9.88 -2.78
N PRO A 112 6.09 -10.53 -3.64
CA PRO A 112 5.96 -11.97 -3.62
C PRO A 112 7.30 -12.66 -3.90
N VAL A 113 7.60 -13.70 -3.13
CA VAL A 113 8.77 -14.54 -3.37
C VAL A 113 8.56 -15.34 -4.67
N GLY A 114 9.55 -15.33 -5.56
CA GLY A 114 9.45 -16.02 -6.86
C GLY A 114 8.59 -15.30 -7.90
N TYR A 115 8.26 -14.02 -7.71
CA TYR A 115 7.59 -13.23 -8.76
C TYR A 115 8.50 -13.13 -9.99
N GLY A 116 8.08 -13.73 -11.11
CA GLY A 116 8.84 -13.80 -12.36
C GLY A 116 9.14 -15.21 -12.88
N SER A 117 9.13 -16.25 -12.04
CA SER A 117 9.27 -17.65 -12.50
C SER A 117 7.96 -18.26 -13.03
N HIS A 118 6.87 -17.49 -12.97
CA HIS A 118 5.53 -17.89 -13.39
C HIS A 118 4.75 -16.68 -13.94
N LEU A 119 5.36 -15.87 -14.80
CA LEU A 119 4.54 -15.06 -15.70
C LEU A 119 4.02 -16.02 -16.79
N PRO A 120 2.71 -16.34 -16.85
CA PRO A 120 2.17 -16.94 -18.05
C PRO A 120 2.32 -15.93 -19.20
N ASP A 121 2.68 -16.45 -20.36
CA ASP A 121 2.98 -15.74 -21.62
C ASP A 121 1.77 -15.04 -22.26
N LYS A 122 0.78 -14.58 -21.48
CA LYS A 122 -0.47 -14.03 -22.01
C LYS A 122 -0.66 -12.54 -21.71
N PRO A 123 -0.97 -11.72 -22.73
CA PRO A 123 -1.36 -10.34 -22.53
C PRO A 123 -2.65 -10.28 -21.70
N GLY A 124 -2.73 -9.29 -20.81
CA GLY A 124 -3.93 -9.01 -20.02
C GLY A 124 -5.16 -8.82 -20.92
N PRO A 125 -6.38 -9.06 -20.39
CA PRO A 125 -7.59 -9.05 -21.20
C PRO A 125 -7.70 -7.72 -21.92
N ALA A 126 -7.87 -7.79 -23.25
CA ALA A 126 -8.35 -6.67 -24.03
C ALA A 126 -9.66 -6.21 -23.38
N LEU A 127 -9.68 -4.99 -22.85
CA LEU A 127 -10.92 -4.30 -22.57
C LEU A 127 -11.57 -4.05 -23.94
N GLY A 128 -12.46 -4.96 -24.30
CA GLY A 128 -13.15 -4.97 -25.58
C GLY A 128 -14.43 -4.15 -25.57
N ALA A 129 -14.74 -3.69 -26.78
CA ALA A 129 -16.00 -3.21 -27.34
C ALA A 129 -16.48 -1.81 -26.92
#